data_AF-A0A959HZK8-F1
#
_entry.id   AF-A0A959HZK8-F1
#
_cell.length_a   1.000
_cell.length_b   1.000
_cell.length_c   1.000
_cell.angle_alpha   90.00
_cell.angle_beta   90.00
_cell.angle_gamma   90.00
#
_symmetry.space_group_name_H-M   'P 1'
#
loop_
_entity.id
_entity.type
_entity.pdbx_description
1 polymer ?
#
loop_
_entity_poly.entity_id
_entity_poly.type
_entity_poly.pdbx_seq_one_letter_code
_entity_poly.pdbx_strand_id
1 'polypeptide(L)'
;MNIQYCSDLHREFPDNRRWLAANPLIPSAEILVIAGDCFYLGDDYGSYDFIRWAADSFKAVYILPGNHEYYGGYDVATAFFSYCRNGMLNGKPGRCPIS
;
A
#
# COMPACT_ATOMS: atom_id res chain seq x y z
N MET A 1 9.80 -4.40 19.09
CA MET A 1 8.99 -4.21 17.87
C MET A 1 8.82 -2.73 17.67
N ASN A 2 9.33 -2.21 16.55
CA ASN A 2 9.20 -0.80 16.18
C ASN A 2 8.28 -0.67 14.98
N ILE A 3 7.50 0.41 14.95
CA ILE A 3 6.52 0.70 13.90
C ILE A 3 6.92 2.01 13.23
N GLN A 4 6.97 2.01 11.90
CA GLN A 4 7.02 3.20 11.05
C GLN A 4 5.65 3.39 10.42
N TYR A 5 5.26 4.64 10.18
CA TYR A 5 3.98 4.95 9.55
C TYR A 5 4.13 6.05 8.49
N CYS A 6 3.24 6.02 7.51
CA CYS A 6 3.04 7.08 6.54
C CYS A 6 1.54 7.20 6.21
N SER A 7 1.12 8.36 5.73
CA SER A 7 -0.27 8.70 5.39
C SER A 7 -0.28 9.82 4.36
N ASP A 8 -1.40 10.01 3.67
CA ASP A 8 -1.68 11.19 2.84
C ASP A 8 -0.59 11.47 1.79
N LEU A 9 0.04 10.41 1.27
CA LEU A 9 1.11 10.55 0.28
C LEU A 9 0.57 11.08 -1.06
N HIS A 10 -0.71 10.84 -1.34
CA HIS A 10 -1.41 11.18 -2.57
C HIS A 10 -0.59 10.95 -3.84
N ARG A 11 -0.12 9.72 -4.04
CA ARG A 11 0.74 9.36 -5.17
C ARG A 11 0.00 9.42 -6.51
N GLU A 12 -1.32 9.64 -6.52
CA GLU A 12 -2.07 10.03 -7.71
C GLU A 12 -1.56 11.34 -8.34
N PHE A 13 -1.03 12.27 -7.53
CA PHE A 13 -0.57 13.56 -8.01
C PHE A 13 0.88 13.47 -8.52
N PRO A 14 1.15 13.93 -9.76
CA PRO A 14 2.48 13.87 -10.36
C PRO A 14 3.57 14.55 -9.52
N ASP A 15 3.25 15.68 -8.88
CA ASP A 15 4.22 16.45 -8.09
C ASP A 15 4.60 15.71 -6.81
N ASN A 16 3.63 15.09 -6.14
CA ASN A 16 3.89 14.25 -4.97
C ASN A 16 4.77 13.04 -5.34
N ARG A 17 4.51 12.39 -6.50
CA ARG A 17 5.37 11.30 -6.98
C ARG A 17 6.80 11.76 -7.22
N ARG A 18 7.00 12.91 -7.87
CA ARG A 18 8.34 13.48 -8.10
C ARG A 18 9.05 13.79 -6.80
N TRP A 19 8.33 14.38 -5.84
CA TRP A 19 8.89 14.68 -4.52
C TRP A 19 9.30 13.41 -3.77
N LEU A 20 8.46 12.37 -3.77
CA LEU A 20 8.76 11.07 -3.13
C LEU A 20 9.88 10.31 -3.83
N ALA A 21 10.05 10.48 -5.14
CA ALA A 21 11.20 9.90 -5.86
C ALA A 21 12.52 10.56 -5.44
N ALA A 22 12.51 11.87 -5.16
CA ALA A 22 13.67 12.60 -4.65
C ALA A 22 13.87 12.40 -3.12
N ASN A 23 12.80 12.10 -2.39
CA ASN A 23 12.77 11.97 -0.93
C ASN A 23 12.10 10.63 -0.55
N PRO A 24 12.76 9.49 -0.82
CA PRO A 24 12.16 8.19 -0.55
C PRO A 24 11.99 7.96 0.96
N LEU A 25 10.96 7.20 1.32
CA LEU A 25 10.82 6.67 2.66
C LEU A 25 12.03 5.77 2.97
N ILE A 26 12.68 6.02 4.09
CA ILE A 26 13.80 5.20 4.57
C ILE A 26 13.24 4.20 5.58
N PRO A 27 13.31 2.88 5.32
CA PRO A 27 12.86 1.88 6.27
C PRO A 27 13.64 1.99 7.59
N SER A 28 12.93 2.25 8.69
CA SER A 28 13.54 2.45 10.02
C SER A 28 12.94 1.55 11.10
N ALA A 29 12.05 0.63 10.72
CA ALA A 29 11.26 -0.19 11.62
C ALA A 29 10.98 -1.57 11.03
N GLU A 30 10.45 -2.48 11.85
CA GLU A 30 10.08 -3.83 11.42
C GLU A 30 8.72 -3.87 10.72
N ILE A 31 7.82 -2.97 11.13
CA ILE A 31 6.44 -2.89 10.65
C ILE A 31 6.23 -1.52 10.00
N LEU A 32 5.59 -1.50 8.83
CA LEU A 32 5.08 -0.29 8.20
C LEU A 32 3.55 -0.24 8.30
N VAL A 33 3.01 0.91 8.68
CA VAL A 33 1.58 1.22 8.61
C VAL A 33 1.34 2.32 7.58
N ILE A 34 0.59 2.02 6.53
CA ILE A 34 0.14 2.97 5.51
C ILE A 34 -1.29 3.38 5.88
N ALA A 35 -1.45 4.58 6.42
CA ALA A 35 -2.66 5.04 7.11
C ALA A 35 -3.63 5.85 6.23
N GLY A 36 -3.67 5.55 4.93
CA GLY A 36 -4.69 6.06 4.00
C GLY A 36 -4.22 7.22 3.14
N ASP A 37 -5.04 7.57 2.16
CA ASP A 37 -4.87 8.66 1.21
C ASP A 37 -3.49 8.68 0.52
N CYS A 38 -2.98 7.49 0.21
CA CYS A 38 -1.66 7.31 -0.38
C CYS A 38 -1.72 6.99 -1.88
N PHE A 39 -2.81 6.38 -2.35
CA PHE A 39 -3.04 5.99 -3.75
C PHE A 39 -4.51 5.58 -3.97
N TYR A 40 -4.91 5.28 -5.20
CA TYR A 40 -6.23 4.72 -5.50
C TYR A 40 -6.23 3.18 -5.46
N LEU A 41 -7.26 2.56 -4.87
CA LEU A 41 -7.48 1.11 -4.92
C LEU A 41 -8.08 0.72 -6.28
N GLY A 42 -7.25 0.73 -7.32
CA GLY A 42 -7.61 0.22 -8.65
C GLY A 42 -7.32 -1.27 -8.82
N ASP A 43 -7.79 -1.84 -9.94
CA ASP A 43 -7.64 -3.27 -10.28
C ASP A 43 -6.18 -3.78 -10.24
N ASP A 44 -5.20 -2.88 -10.35
CA ASP A 44 -3.78 -3.20 -10.41
C ASP A 44 -2.95 -2.58 -9.28
N TYR A 45 -3.53 -2.30 -8.11
CA TYR A 45 -2.76 -1.68 -7.01
C TYR A 45 -1.56 -2.52 -6.55
N GLY A 46 -1.61 -3.85 -6.73
CA GLY A 46 -0.49 -4.76 -6.46
C GLY A 46 0.67 -4.65 -7.46
N SER A 47 0.48 -3.94 -8.59
CA SER A 47 1.57 -3.56 -9.49
C SER A 47 2.24 -2.25 -9.09
N TYR A 48 1.69 -1.49 -8.15
CA TYR A 48 2.35 -0.28 -7.70
C TYR A 48 3.69 -0.62 -7.08
N ASP A 49 4.74 -0.06 -7.68
CA ASP A 49 6.14 -0.22 -7.23
C ASP A 49 6.32 0.06 -5.74
N PHE A 50 5.51 0.94 -5.18
CA PHE A 50 5.54 1.28 -3.75
C PHE A 50 5.03 0.18 -2.83
N ILE A 51 3.94 -0.51 -3.19
CA ILE A 51 3.42 -1.62 -2.38
C ILE A 51 4.38 -2.80 -2.43
N ARG A 52 4.96 -3.07 -3.60
CA ARG A 52 6.01 -4.09 -3.76
C ARG A 52 7.25 -3.75 -2.94
N TRP A 53 7.75 -2.53 -3.09
CA TRP A 53 8.87 -2.03 -2.30
C TRP A 53 8.61 -2.14 -0.79
N ALA A 54 7.42 -1.77 -0.32
CA ALA A 54 7.05 -1.88 1.08
C ALA A 54 7.03 -3.34 1.55
N ALA A 55 6.44 -4.24 0.77
CA ALA A 55 6.40 -5.67 1.08
C ALA A 55 7.82 -6.29 1.15
N ASP A 56 8.76 -5.81 0.34
CA ASP A 56 10.15 -6.26 0.34
C ASP A 56 10.99 -5.61 1.47
N SER A 57 10.62 -4.42 1.93
CA SER A 57 11.41 -3.61 2.86
C SER A 57 11.06 -3.81 4.34
N PHE A 58 9.87 -4.35 4.65
CA PHE A 58 9.36 -4.50 6.02
C PHE A 58 8.97 -5.95 6.31
N LYS A 59 9.02 -6.37 7.58
CA LYS A 59 8.57 -7.71 7.99
C LYS A 59 7.05 -7.85 7.89
N ALA A 60 6.33 -6.75 8.09
CA ALA A 60 4.89 -6.67 7.92
C ALA A 60 4.50 -5.28 7.43
N VAL A 61 3.50 -5.21 6.55
CA VAL A 61 2.91 -3.97 6.05
C VAL A 61 1.41 -4.03 6.27
N TYR A 62 0.86 -3.02 6.94
CA TYR A 62 -0.57 -2.85 7.13
C TYR A 62 -1.05 -1.66 6.30
N ILE A 63 -2.09 -1.86 5.51
CA ILE A 63 -2.69 -0.80 4.68
C ILE A 63 -4.09 -0.53 5.22
N LEU A 64 -4.30 0.70 5.67
CA LEU A 64 -5.61 1.23 6.04
C LEU A 64 -6.00 2.23 4.96
N PRO A 65 -6.94 1.91 4.05
CA PRO A 65 -7.36 2.85 3.03
C PRO A 65 -8.12 4.01 3.65
N GLY A 66 -7.79 5.21 3.19
CA GLY A 66 -8.53 6.44 3.45
C GLY A 66 -9.66 6.60 2.43
N ASN A 67 -10.21 7.81 2.34
CA ASN A 67 -11.31 8.07 1.41
C ASN A 67 -10.83 8.16 -0.04
N HIS A 68 -9.61 8.65 -0.30
CA HIS A 68 -9.07 8.76 -1.65
C HIS A 68 -8.90 7.40 -2.31
N GLU A 69 -8.59 6.35 -1.55
CA GLU A 69 -8.49 4.99 -2.06
C GLU A 69 -9.77 4.52 -2.78
N TYR A 70 -10.94 5.04 -2.42
CA TYR A 70 -12.24 4.67 -3.00
C TYR A 70 -12.70 5.60 -4.14
N TYR A 71 -11.93 6.63 -4.49
CA TYR A 71 -12.31 7.57 -5.54
C TYR A 71 -12.19 6.92 -6.93
N GLY A 72 -13.07 7.30 -7.86
CA GLY A 72 -13.10 6.70 -9.20
C GLY A 72 -14.09 5.55 -9.38
N GLY A 73 -15.01 5.37 -8.43
CA GLY A 73 -16.11 4.40 -8.52
C GLY A 73 -15.82 3.05 -7.86
N TYR A 74 -14.80 2.99 -6.99
CA TYR A 74 -14.46 1.76 -6.27
C TYR A 74 -15.37 1.56 -5.06
N ASP A 75 -16.01 0.40 -5.00
CA ASP A 75 -16.89 0.02 -3.89
C ASP A 75 -16.05 -0.54 -2.73
N VAL A 76 -16.24 0.03 -1.53
CA VAL A 76 -15.65 -0.44 -0.27
C VAL A 76 -15.84 -1.93 -0.04
N ALA A 77 -17.00 -2.47 -0.42
CA ALA A 77 -17.31 -3.89 -0.30
C ALA A 77 -16.37 -4.72 -1.18
N THR A 78 -15.92 -4.20 -2.33
CA THR A 78 -15.15 -4.96 -3.33
C THR A 78 -13.65 -4.65 -3.33
N ALA A 79 -13.25 -3.50 -2.80
CA ALA A 79 -11.89 -2.94 -2.96
C ALA A 79 -10.77 -3.86 -2.44
N PHE A 80 -11.06 -4.71 -1.46
CA PHE A 80 -10.11 -5.67 -0.89
C PHE A 80 -10.23 -7.10 -1.42
N PHE A 81 -11.21 -7.41 -2.27
CA PHE A 81 -11.37 -8.78 -2.79
C PHE A 81 -10.18 -9.23 -3.67
N SER A 82 -9.49 -8.29 -4.30
CA SER A 82 -8.23 -8.55 -5.03
C SER A 82 -7.11 -9.05 -4.10
N TYR A 83 -7.09 -8.58 -2.85
CA TYR A 83 -6.09 -8.93 -1.84
C TYR A 83 -6.17 -10.40 -1.41
N CYS A 84 -7.39 -10.95 -1.34
CA CYS A 84 -7.62 -12.36 -0.99
C CYS A 84 -7.42 -13.32 -2.17
N ARG A 85 -7.62 -12.86 -3.43
CA ARG A 85 -7.53 -13.74 -4.60
C ARG A 85 -6.09 -13.97 -5.07
N ASN A 86 -5.21 -12.98 -4.94
CA ASN A 86 -3.81 -13.07 -5.33
C ASN A 86 -2.91 -13.33 -4.12
N GLY A 87 -3.15 -14.40 -3.35
CA GLY A 87 -2.29 -14.89 -2.27
C GLY A 87 -0.85 -15.29 -2.69
N MET A 88 -0.36 -14.75 -3.80
CA MET A 88 0.99 -14.89 -4.33
C MET A 88 1.53 -13.51 -4.72
N LEU A 89 2.16 -12.84 -3.76
CA LEU A 89 3.27 -11.96 -4.10
C LEU A 89 4.50 -12.88 -4.22
N ASN A 90 5.03 -13.01 -5.45
CA ASN A 90 6.28 -13.75 -5.75
C ASN A 90 6.31 -15.26 -5.42
N GLY A 91 5.21 -15.99 -5.63
CA GLY A 91 5.21 -17.47 -5.47
C GLY A 91 5.48 -17.95 -4.03
N LYS A 92 5.47 -17.04 -3.05
CA LYS A 92 5.41 -17.35 -1.63
C LYS A 92 3.97 -17.14 -1.17
N PRO A 93 3.42 -18.02 -0.32
CA PRO A 93 2.08 -17.85 0.22
C PRO A 93 2.03 -16.54 1.02
N GLY A 94 1.48 -15.49 0.40
CA GLY A 94 1.23 -14.22 1.04
C GLY A 94 0.07 -14.42 1.99
N ARG A 95 0.35 -14.39 3.30
CA ARG A 95 -0.68 -14.43 4.31
C ARG A 95 -1.57 -13.20 4.13
N CYS A 96 -2.86 -13.42 3.94
CA CYS A 96 -3.87 -12.37 4.03
C CYS A 96 -3.75 -11.72 5.43
N PRO A 97 -3.48 -10.42 5.57
CA PRO A 97 -3.36 -9.76 6.87
C PRO A 97 -4.70 -9.48 7.55
N ILE A 98 -5.81 -9.97 6.98
CA ILE A 98 -7.17 -9.92 7.57
C ILE A 98 -7.72 -11.33 7.84
N SER A 99 -6.88 -12.24 8.34
CA SER A 99 -7.32 -13.47 9.02
C SER A 99 -7.16 -13.35 10.52
#